data_AF-A0A2V2C8K9-F1
#
_entry.id   AF-A0A2V2C8K9-F1
#
_cell.length_a   1.000
_cell.length_b   1.000
_cell.length_c   1.000
_cell.angle_alpha   90.00
_cell.angle_beta   90.00
_cell.angle_gamma   90.00
#
_symmetry.space_group_name_H-M   'P 1'
#
loop_
_entity.id
_entity.type
_entity.pdbx_description
1 polymer ?
#
loop_
_entity_poly.entity_id
_entity_poly.type
_entity_poly.pdbx_seq_one_letter_code
_entity_poly.pdbx_strand_id
1 'polypeptide(L)'
;MKKPWTKKKRIFFAVLNSALALAALVFLGLTLLLSRQLSGQQAAERWQGESELAFTQLSCYLPVDEKIGLEQVYTFRTAILTKLKEAAVEEESGSLFADAWSTTGKVTASTSLGKSEVSAIAVGGRFFDFHPIRLISGSYISESDLMKDRVLLDEDLAWLLFGGTDLQGLELQINGAPFVVAGVIEREQDFASKKAYTAGMGLYMSFDAYAALEETAGINCYELVMAEPVDGFALSFAKEKFPIGQGEIIQNSGRFSFENRVKLLGKFGSRSMQTLGVVYPYWENAARCVEDWCALFTFLALFASVLPVVTVAVITVRYIRRGKNKVEEDLLPSLKDRTQEAIRVRQRRRWEKKHGMHEE
;
A
#
# COMPACT_ATOMS: atom_id res chain seq x y z
N MET A 1 37.98 33.16 18.89
CA MET A 1 38.18 32.65 17.51
C MET A 1 38.09 31.12 17.50
N LYS A 2 37.07 30.51 16.88
CA LYS A 2 37.05 29.05 16.68
C LYS A 2 38.08 28.68 15.61
N LYS A 3 39.06 27.82 15.96
CA LYS A 3 40.14 27.37 15.07
C LYS A 3 39.54 26.79 13.77
N PRO A 4 39.97 27.22 12.57
CA PRO A 4 39.41 26.72 11.33
C PRO A 4 39.68 25.22 11.20
N TRP A 5 38.67 24.47 10.76
CA TRP A 5 38.78 23.03 10.57
C TRP A 5 39.88 22.68 9.57
N THR A 6 40.70 21.68 9.93
CA THR A 6 41.73 21.12 9.04
C THR A 6 41.10 20.46 7.82
N LYS A 7 41.83 20.43 6.68
CA LYS A 7 41.35 19.81 5.42
C LYS A 7 40.85 18.37 5.66
N LYS A 8 41.59 17.57 6.45
CA LYS A 8 41.21 16.21 6.83
C LYS A 8 39.83 16.12 7.52
N LYS A 9 39.55 17.04 8.46
CA LYS A 9 38.25 17.08 9.18
C LYS A 9 37.09 17.46 8.24
N ARG A 10 37.32 18.36 7.28
CA ARG A 10 36.30 18.74 6.29
C ARG A 10 35.97 17.58 5.35
N ILE A 11 36.99 16.88 4.86
CA ILE A 11 36.81 15.69 4.00
C ILE A 11 36.06 14.60 4.76
N PHE A 12 36.49 14.27 5.98
CA PHE A 12 35.82 13.27 6.81
C PHE A 12 34.33 13.59 7.01
N PHE A 13 34.01 14.83 7.38
CA PHE A 13 32.63 15.24 7.60
C PHE A 13 31.80 15.22 6.31
N ALA A 14 32.38 15.61 5.17
CA ALA A 14 31.71 15.50 3.88
C ALA A 14 31.41 14.04 3.52
N VAL A 15 32.39 13.15 3.69
CA VAL A 15 32.22 11.70 3.45
C VAL A 15 31.13 11.12 4.36
N LEU A 16 31.14 11.46 5.65
CA LEU A 16 30.13 11.01 6.60
C LEU A 16 28.72 11.48 6.20
N ASN A 17 28.55 12.74 5.81
CA ASN A 17 27.26 13.26 5.36
C ASN A 17 26.78 12.55 4.09
N SER A 18 27.67 12.34 3.11
CA SER A 18 27.33 11.61 1.89
C SER A 18 26.93 10.16 2.17
N ALA A 19 27.66 9.48 3.07
CA ALA A 19 27.34 8.11 3.46
C ALA A 19 25.97 8.02 4.17
N LEU A 20 25.67 8.95 5.08
CA LEU A 20 24.37 9.00 5.76
C LEU A 20 23.21 9.35 4.82
N ALA A 21 23.43 10.27 3.88
CA ALA A 21 22.44 10.59 2.85
C ALA A 21 22.17 9.37 1.96
N LEU A 22 23.22 8.66 1.53
CA LEU A 22 23.08 7.43 0.75
C LEU A 22 22.34 6.35 1.54
N ALA A 23 22.67 6.16 2.82
CA ALA A 23 21.97 5.20 3.68
C ALA A 23 20.48 5.53 3.81
N ALA A 24 20.11 6.82 3.97
CA ALA A 24 18.72 7.24 4.00
C ALA A 24 17.98 6.91 2.70
N LEU A 25 18.61 7.15 1.54
CA LEU A 25 18.05 6.79 0.24
C LEU A 25 17.89 5.27 0.07
N VAL A 26 18.85 4.48 0.55
CA VAL A 26 18.76 3.01 0.53
C VAL A 26 17.58 2.54 1.37
N PHE A 27 17.42 3.05 2.59
CA PHE A 27 16.28 2.67 3.43
C PHE A 27 14.94 3.06 2.82
N LEU A 28 14.83 4.24 2.20
CA LEU A 28 13.62 4.64 1.46
C LEU A 28 13.38 3.71 0.26
N GLY A 29 14.42 3.36 -0.50
CA GLY A 29 14.33 2.40 -1.61
C GLY A 29 13.84 1.02 -1.15
N LEU A 30 14.32 0.53 -0.01
CA LEU A 30 13.86 -0.73 0.59
C LEU A 30 12.37 -0.70 0.94
N THR A 31 11.84 0.42 1.43
CA THR A 31 10.39 0.55 1.69
C THR A 31 9.56 0.37 0.41
N LEU A 32 10.01 0.97 -0.70
CA LEU A 32 9.34 0.86 -2.00
C LEU A 32 9.38 -0.58 -2.51
N LEU A 33 10.55 -1.23 -2.45
CA LEU A 33 10.72 -2.62 -2.87
C LEU A 33 9.82 -3.57 -2.08
N LEU A 34 9.82 -3.47 -0.74
CA LEU A 34 9.00 -4.33 0.11
C LEU A 34 7.50 -4.11 -0.09
N SER A 35 7.05 -2.85 -0.18
CA SER A 35 5.63 -2.55 -0.41
C SER A 35 5.09 -3.15 -1.71
N ARG A 36 5.95 -3.28 -2.73
CA ARG A 36 5.60 -3.81 -4.04
C ARG A 36 5.63 -5.34 -4.14
N GLN A 37 6.15 -6.05 -3.14
CA GLN A 37 6.18 -7.52 -3.15
C GLN A 37 4.81 -8.15 -2.89
N LEU A 38 3.93 -7.45 -2.19
CA LEU A 38 2.60 -7.95 -1.84
C LEU A 38 1.61 -7.60 -2.94
N SER A 39 1.44 -8.50 -3.91
CA SER A 39 0.46 -8.35 -4.98
C SER A 39 -0.97 -8.17 -4.43
N GLY A 40 -1.32 -8.85 -3.34
CA GLY A 40 -2.61 -8.68 -2.65
C GLY A 40 -2.93 -7.24 -2.22
N GLN A 41 -1.92 -6.38 -2.07
CA GLN A 41 -2.07 -4.98 -1.61
C GLN A 41 -2.06 -3.96 -2.76
N GLN A 42 -2.12 -4.42 -4.01
CA GLN A 42 -2.03 -3.59 -5.23
C GLN A 42 -3.25 -3.78 -6.15
N ALA A 43 -4.37 -4.26 -5.62
CA ALA A 43 -5.55 -4.54 -6.43
C ALA A 43 -6.11 -3.25 -7.07
N ALA A 44 -6.12 -2.13 -6.34
CA ALA A 44 -6.55 -0.85 -6.88
C ALA A 44 -5.68 -0.35 -8.05
N GLU A 45 -4.35 -0.44 -7.93
CA GLU A 45 -3.42 -0.05 -9.01
C GLU A 45 -3.62 -0.93 -10.25
N ARG A 46 -3.78 -2.26 -10.06
CA ARG A 46 -4.08 -3.18 -11.17
C ARG A 46 -5.43 -2.89 -11.82
N TRP A 47 -6.43 -2.57 -11.02
CA TRP A 47 -7.78 -2.31 -11.49
C TRP A 47 -7.89 -1.00 -12.26
N GLN A 48 -7.21 0.04 -11.78
CA GLN A 48 -7.13 1.33 -12.47
C GLN A 48 -6.51 1.17 -13.86
N GLY A 49 -5.44 0.37 -13.98
CA GLY A 49 -4.76 0.16 -15.26
C GLY A 49 -4.31 1.48 -15.89
N GLU A 50 -4.81 1.78 -17.09
CA GLU A 50 -4.53 3.03 -17.81
C GLU A 50 -5.58 4.12 -17.59
N SER A 51 -6.62 3.86 -16.79
CA SER A 51 -7.70 4.82 -16.55
C SER A 51 -7.22 6.03 -15.73
N GLU A 52 -7.71 7.22 -16.09
CA GLU A 52 -7.52 8.44 -15.31
C GLU A 52 -8.34 8.43 -13.99
N LEU A 53 -9.40 7.60 -13.93
CA LEU A 53 -10.22 7.45 -12.73
C LEU A 53 -9.42 6.69 -11.67
N ALA A 54 -9.23 7.32 -10.51
CA ALA A 54 -8.56 6.69 -9.38
C ALA A 54 -9.43 5.60 -8.74
N PHE A 55 -8.79 4.59 -8.17
CA PHE A 55 -9.45 3.53 -7.42
C PHE A 55 -8.85 3.36 -6.03
N THR A 56 -9.69 3.02 -5.06
CA THR A 56 -9.29 2.69 -3.70
C THR A 56 -9.56 1.22 -3.40
N GLN A 57 -8.56 0.54 -2.83
CA GLN A 57 -8.69 -0.80 -2.26
C GLN A 57 -8.93 -0.71 -0.75
N LEU A 58 -9.94 -1.42 -0.26
CA LEU A 58 -10.29 -1.58 1.13
C LEU A 58 -10.36 -3.05 1.52
N SER A 59 -10.01 -3.36 2.76
CA SER A 59 -10.26 -4.65 3.39
C SER A 59 -11.02 -4.44 4.70
N CYS A 60 -12.10 -5.19 4.89
CA CYS A 60 -12.98 -5.16 6.04
C CYS A 60 -12.88 -6.51 6.77
N TYR A 61 -12.37 -6.49 8.00
CA TYR A 61 -12.20 -7.68 8.81
C TYR A 61 -13.22 -7.67 9.94
N LEU A 62 -14.13 -8.63 9.93
CA LEU A 62 -15.19 -8.75 10.92
C LEU A 62 -14.73 -9.58 12.13
N PRO A 63 -15.24 -9.29 13.33
CA PRO A 63 -15.02 -10.12 14.51
C PRO A 63 -15.55 -11.54 14.29
N VAL A 64 -14.95 -12.52 14.99
CA VAL A 64 -15.34 -13.94 14.90
C VAL A 64 -16.82 -14.17 15.24
N ASP A 65 -17.39 -13.36 16.14
CA ASP A 65 -18.77 -13.48 16.61
C ASP A 65 -19.77 -12.58 15.84
N GLU A 66 -19.29 -11.77 14.90
CA GLU A 66 -20.08 -10.78 14.14
C GLU A 66 -19.95 -11.00 12.62
N LYS A 67 -19.82 -12.26 12.21
CA LYS A 67 -19.74 -12.65 10.79
C LYS A 67 -21.02 -12.27 10.05
N ILE A 68 -20.88 -11.99 8.74
CA ILE A 68 -22.02 -11.67 7.87
C ILE A 68 -22.28 -12.77 6.84
N GLY A 69 -23.50 -12.83 6.32
CA GLY A 69 -23.90 -13.70 5.22
C GLY A 69 -23.95 -12.98 3.87
N LEU A 70 -24.30 -13.74 2.83
CA LEU A 70 -24.37 -13.24 1.45
C LEU A 70 -25.44 -12.15 1.27
N GLU A 71 -26.54 -12.18 2.01
CA GLU A 71 -27.58 -11.15 1.94
C GLU A 71 -27.02 -9.75 2.26
N GLN A 72 -26.19 -9.64 3.30
CA GLN A 72 -25.56 -8.39 3.69
C GLN A 72 -24.52 -7.93 2.66
N VAL A 73 -23.80 -8.86 2.04
CA VAL A 73 -22.89 -8.57 0.93
C VAL A 73 -23.65 -7.98 -0.26
N TYR A 74 -24.74 -8.63 -0.71
CA TYR A 74 -25.55 -8.13 -1.83
C TYR A 74 -26.23 -6.79 -1.53
N THR A 75 -26.67 -6.59 -0.28
CA THR A 75 -27.19 -5.31 0.19
C THR A 75 -26.14 -4.22 0.06
N PHE A 76 -24.91 -4.49 0.47
CA PHE A 76 -23.80 -3.55 0.36
C PHE A 76 -23.41 -3.27 -1.10
N ARG A 77 -23.37 -4.29 -1.98
CA ARG A 77 -23.18 -4.12 -3.44
C ARG A 77 -24.22 -3.16 -4.04
N THR A 78 -25.48 -3.32 -3.65
CA THR A 78 -26.57 -2.43 -4.10
C THR A 78 -26.37 -0.99 -3.62
N ALA A 79 -25.89 -0.83 -2.38
CA ALA A 79 -25.55 0.48 -1.83
C ALA A 79 -24.36 1.12 -2.57
N ILE A 80 -23.33 0.35 -2.94
CA ILE A 80 -22.18 0.82 -3.74
C ILE A 80 -22.67 1.36 -5.09
N LEU A 81 -23.46 0.56 -5.81
CA LEU A 81 -24.02 0.94 -7.11
C LEU A 81 -24.84 2.23 -7.03
N THR A 82 -25.66 2.35 -5.98
CA THR A 82 -26.46 3.56 -5.74
C THR A 82 -25.55 4.76 -5.49
N LYS A 83 -24.53 4.60 -4.64
CA LYS A 83 -23.60 5.68 -4.28
C LYS A 83 -22.78 6.18 -5.47
N LEU A 84 -22.33 5.28 -6.34
CA LEU A 84 -21.57 5.62 -7.55
C LEU A 84 -22.45 6.36 -8.56
N LYS A 85 -23.72 5.95 -8.71
CA LYS A 85 -24.71 6.67 -9.54
C LYS A 85 -24.98 8.08 -9.02
N GLU A 86 -25.14 8.24 -7.70
CA GLU A 86 -25.31 9.55 -7.06
C GLU A 86 -24.10 10.48 -7.28
N ALA A 87 -22.90 9.91 -7.32
CA ALA A 87 -21.66 10.63 -7.59
C ALA A 87 -21.43 10.92 -9.08
N ALA A 88 -22.38 10.53 -9.96
CA ALA A 88 -22.30 10.68 -11.41
C ALA A 88 -20.99 10.14 -12.01
N VAL A 89 -20.48 9.03 -11.47
CA VAL A 89 -19.31 8.35 -12.02
C VAL A 89 -19.76 7.54 -13.23
N GLU A 90 -19.24 7.88 -14.42
CA GLU A 90 -19.57 7.20 -15.67
C GLU A 90 -18.67 5.98 -15.91
N GLU A 91 -19.26 4.92 -16.45
CA GLU A 91 -18.52 3.72 -16.88
C GLU A 91 -17.92 3.96 -18.27
N GLU A 92 -16.66 4.37 -18.34
CA GLU A 92 -16.01 4.59 -19.65
C GLU A 92 -15.71 3.28 -20.39
N SER A 93 -15.35 2.20 -19.67
CA SER A 93 -15.10 0.88 -20.30
C SER A 93 -15.01 -0.32 -19.33
N GLY A 94 -15.53 -0.23 -18.10
CA GLY A 94 -15.40 -1.32 -17.12
C GLY A 94 -16.24 -1.10 -15.85
N SER A 95 -16.28 -2.10 -14.97
CA SER A 95 -17.01 -2.01 -13.69
C SER A 95 -16.33 -1.02 -12.74
N LEU A 96 -17.13 -0.09 -12.19
CA LEU A 96 -16.66 0.94 -11.24
C LEU A 96 -16.27 0.39 -9.87
N PHE A 97 -16.52 -0.89 -9.63
CA PHE A 97 -16.05 -1.58 -8.46
C PHE A 97 -15.90 -3.09 -8.71
N ALA A 98 -15.15 -3.74 -7.84
CA ALA A 98 -15.14 -5.17 -7.66
C ALA A 98 -15.04 -5.48 -6.18
N ASP A 99 -15.63 -6.56 -5.75
CA ASP A 99 -15.55 -7.04 -4.38
C ASP A 99 -15.23 -8.53 -4.33
N ALA A 100 -14.75 -8.94 -3.16
CA ALA A 100 -14.51 -10.32 -2.81
C ALA A 100 -14.84 -10.52 -1.33
N TRP A 101 -15.13 -11.76 -0.98
CA TRP A 101 -15.26 -12.15 0.42
C TRP A 101 -14.68 -13.52 0.65
N SER A 102 -14.31 -13.76 1.91
CA SER A 102 -13.86 -15.07 2.32
C SER A 102 -14.17 -15.36 3.77
N THR A 103 -14.10 -16.65 4.09
CA THR A 103 -13.89 -17.14 5.45
C THR A 103 -12.83 -18.24 5.43
N THR A 104 -12.24 -18.50 6.58
CA THR A 104 -11.29 -19.59 6.76
C THR A 104 -11.87 -20.63 7.70
N GLY A 105 -11.50 -21.89 7.47
CA GLY A 105 -11.94 -23.01 8.27
C GLY A 105 -11.05 -24.22 8.06
N LYS A 106 -11.49 -25.36 8.58
CA LYS A 106 -10.86 -26.66 8.38
C LYS A 106 -11.82 -27.61 7.71
N VAL A 107 -11.30 -28.43 6.82
CA VAL A 107 -12.04 -29.51 6.16
C VAL A 107 -11.17 -30.75 6.05
N THR A 108 -11.79 -31.91 5.93
CA THR A 108 -11.09 -33.16 5.65
C THR A 108 -11.15 -33.44 4.15
N ALA A 109 -10.00 -33.41 3.47
CA ALA A 109 -9.88 -33.77 2.07
C ALA A 109 -9.38 -35.22 1.93
N SER A 110 -9.97 -35.99 1.03
CA SER A 110 -9.55 -37.39 0.81
C SER A 110 -9.79 -37.92 -0.60
N THR A 111 -8.95 -38.86 -0.98
CA THR A 111 -9.03 -39.70 -2.19
C THR A 111 -8.72 -41.16 -1.79
N SER A 112 -8.62 -42.06 -2.77
CA SER A 112 -8.13 -43.42 -2.53
C SER A 112 -6.64 -43.49 -2.13
N LEU A 113 -5.86 -42.44 -2.43
CA LEU A 113 -4.41 -42.40 -2.20
C LEU A 113 -4.04 -41.72 -0.89
N GLY A 114 -4.83 -40.74 -0.43
CA GLY A 114 -4.49 -39.95 0.74
C GLY A 114 -5.70 -39.33 1.43
N LYS A 115 -5.51 -38.92 2.68
CA LYS A 115 -6.50 -38.21 3.49
C LYS A 115 -5.79 -37.28 4.47
N SER A 116 -6.26 -36.04 4.59
CA SER A 116 -5.76 -35.09 5.58
C SER A 116 -6.84 -34.09 5.99
N GLU A 117 -6.74 -33.61 7.23
CA GLU A 117 -7.37 -32.36 7.62
C GLU A 117 -6.52 -31.21 7.05
N VAL A 118 -7.16 -30.24 6.41
CA VAL A 118 -6.51 -29.14 5.72
C VAL A 118 -7.24 -27.83 5.97
N SER A 119 -6.54 -26.71 5.79
CA SER A 119 -7.16 -25.39 5.87
C SER A 119 -7.96 -25.10 4.60
N ALA A 120 -9.23 -24.73 4.74
CA ALA A 120 -10.04 -24.24 3.64
C ALA A 120 -10.12 -22.71 3.70
N ILE A 121 -9.91 -22.08 2.56
CA ILE A 121 -10.26 -20.67 2.33
C ILE A 121 -11.47 -20.68 1.41
N ALA A 122 -12.64 -20.41 1.99
CA ALA A 122 -13.90 -20.39 1.27
C ALA A 122 -14.14 -18.98 0.74
N VAL A 123 -14.29 -18.83 -0.57
CA VAL A 123 -14.24 -17.54 -1.28
C VAL A 123 -15.47 -17.26 -2.12
N GLY A 124 -15.77 -15.99 -2.34
CA GLY A 124 -16.73 -15.51 -3.32
C GLY A 124 -16.34 -14.14 -3.87
N GLY A 125 -17.16 -13.60 -4.77
CA GLY A 125 -16.77 -12.43 -5.55
C GLY A 125 -15.58 -12.71 -6.46
N ARG A 126 -14.80 -11.66 -6.70
CA ARG A 126 -13.61 -11.67 -7.57
C ARG A 126 -12.33 -11.93 -6.78
N PHE A 127 -12.35 -12.88 -5.83
CA PHE A 127 -11.27 -13.12 -4.87
C PHE A 127 -9.88 -13.22 -5.50
N PHE A 128 -9.73 -13.95 -6.62
CA PHE A 128 -8.43 -14.13 -7.27
C PHE A 128 -7.91 -12.89 -8.02
N ASP A 129 -8.74 -11.86 -8.21
CA ASP A 129 -8.25 -10.55 -8.71
C ASP A 129 -7.58 -9.73 -7.60
N PHE A 130 -8.11 -9.86 -6.38
CA PHE A 130 -7.49 -9.31 -5.18
C PHE A 130 -6.23 -10.09 -4.83
N HIS A 131 -6.30 -11.41 -4.88
CA HIS A 131 -5.22 -12.35 -4.55
C HIS A 131 -4.79 -13.12 -5.81
N PRO A 132 -3.89 -12.56 -6.64
CA PRO A 132 -3.43 -13.19 -7.88
C PRO A 132 -2.43 -14.31 -7.59
N ILE A 133 -2.92 -15.38 -6.96
CA ILE A 133 -2.16 -16.56 -6.56
C ILE A 133 -1.81 -17.35 -7.81
N ARG A 134 -0.55 -17.76 -7.99
CA ARG A 134 -0.12 -18.41 -9.22
C ARG A 134 -0.81 -19.77 -9.43
N LEU A 135 -1.42 -19.96 -10.60
CA LEU A 135 -1.89 -21.27 -11.07
C LEU A 135 -0.72 -22.10 -11.62
N ILE A 136 -0.60 -23.34 -11.15
CA ILE A 136 0.28 -24.36 -11.73
C ILE A 136 -0.46 -25.07 -12.86
N SER A 137 -1.73 -25.41 -12.65
CA SER A 137 -2.58 -26.13 -13.60
C SER A 137 -4.06 -25.78 -13.39
N GLY A 138 -4.88 -26.08 -14.41
CA GLY A 138 -6.33 -25.91 -14.34
C GLY A 138 -6.79 -24.45 -14.40
N SER A 139 -7.85 -24.12 -13.66
CA SER A 139 -8.44 -22.77 -13.65
C SER A 139 -8.95 -22.37 -12.27
N TYR A 140 -9.00 -21.06 -12.01
CA TYR A 140 -9.64 -20.53 -10.81
C TYR A 140 -11.13 -20.90 -10.74
N ILE A 141 -11.66 -20.89 -9.52
CA ILE A 141 -13.09 -20.93 -9.26
C ILE A 141 -13.66 -19.51 -9.25
N SER A 142 -14.92 -19.36 -9.68
CA SER A 142 -15.60 -18.07 -9.74
C SER A 142 -16.95 -18.11 -9.02
N GLU A 143 -17.37 -16.96 -8.48
CA GLU A 143 -18.76 -16.77 -8.01
C GLU A 143 -19.79 -17.06 -9.11
N SER A 144 -19.43 -16.83 -10.39
CA SER A 144 -20.31 -17.10 -11.53
C SER A 144 -20.36 -18.57 -11.96
N ASP A 145 -19.54 -19.45 -11.38
CA ASP A 145 -19.52 -20.87 -11.75
C ASP A 145 -20.87 -21.51 -11.43
N LEU A 146 -21.44 -22.24 -12.41
CA LEU A 146 -22.69 -22.98 -12.21
C LEU A 146 -22.54 -24.07 -11.15
N MET A 147 -21.40 -24.75 -11.17
CA MET A 147 -21.04 -25.84 -10.26
C MET A 147 -20.20 -25.27 -9.11
N LYS A 148 -20.67 -25.44 -7.88
CA LYS A 148 -20.02 -24.91 -6.66
C LYS A 148 -19.04 -25.89 -5.99
N ASP A 149 -19.03 -27.14 -6.47
CA ASP A 149 -18.26 -28.29 -5.99
C ASP A 149 -16.85 -28.38 -6.59
N ARG A 150 -16.33 -27.28 -7.13
CA ARG A 150 -14.95 -27.19 -7.64
C ARG A 150 -14.02 -26.62 -6.57
N VAL A 151 -12.81 -27.18 -6.44
CA VAL A 151 -11.79 -26.72 -5.47
C VAL A 151 -10.40 -26.55 -6.10
N LEU A 152 -9.66 -25.54 -5.66
CA LEU A 152 -8.23 -25.41 -5.95
C LEU A 152 -7.42 -26.02 -4.82
N LEU A 153 -6.45 -26.86 -5.14
CA LEU A 153 -5.54 -27.45 -4.16
C LEU A 153 -4.23 -26.67 -4.13
N ASP A 154 -3.62 -26.50 -2.95
CA ASP A 154 -2.20 -26.17 -2.95
C ASP A 154 -1.34 -27.37 -3.36
N GLU A 155 -0.10 -27.09 -3.77
CA GLU A 155 0.82 -28.09 -4.30
C GLU A 155 1.06 -29.25 -3.34
N ASP A 156 1.25 -28.98 -2.05
CA ASP A 156 1.49 -30.01 -1.03
C ASP A 156 0.27 -30.95 -0.90
N LEU A 157 -0.95 -30.40 -0.90
CA LEU A 157 -2.17 -31.18 -0.86
C LEU A 157 -2.39 -32.00 -2.14
N ALA A 158 -2.09 -31.41 -3.30
CA ALA A 158 -2.16 -32.09 -4.59
C ALA A 158 -1.25 -33.32 -4.63
N TRP A 159 0.00 -33.17 -4.18
CA TRP A 159 0.95 -34.28 -4.07
C TRP A 159 0.48 -35.35 -3.07
N LEU A 160 -0.07 -34.96 -1.92
CA LEU A 160 -0.57 -35.92 -0.94
C LEU A 160 -1.76 -36.74 -1.48
N LEU A 161 -2.72 -36.08 -2.14
CA LEU A 161 -3.96 -36.73 -2.56
C LEU A 161 -3.86 -37.46 -3.89
N PHE A 162 -2.94 -37.05 -4.78
CA PHE A 162 -2.89 -37.56 -6.14
C PHE A 162 -1.48 -37.87 -6.66
N GLY A 163 -0.42 -37.45 -5.98
CA GLY A 163 0.95 -37.68 -6.42
C GLY A 163 1.37 -36.86 -7.64
N GLY A 164 0.76 -35.69 -7.87
CA GLY A 164 1.11 -34.79 -8.97
C GLY A 164 0.29 -33.50 -8.97
N THR A 165 0.44 -32.68 -10.01
CA THR A 165 -0.20 -31.35 -10.10
C THR A 165 -1.12 -31.17 -11.30
N ASP A 166 -1.12 -32.06 -12.29
CA ASP A 166 -2.08 -32.03 -13.41
C ASP A 166 -3.32 -32.86 -13.08
N LEU A 167 -4.26 -32.23 -12.37
CA LEU A 167 -5.34 -32.93 -11.66
C LEU A 167 -6.75 -32.43 -12.05
N GLN A 168 -6.86 -31.52 -13.01
CA GLN A 168 -8.13 -30.90 -13.33
C GLN A 168 -9.18 -31.95 -13.74
N GLY A 169 -10.37 -31.87 -13.14
CA GLY A 169 -11.46 -32.80 -13.40
C GLY A 169 -11.42 -34.10 -12.59
N LEU A 170 -10.37 -34.34 -11.79
CA LEU A 170 -10.33 -35.49 -10.88
C LEU A 170 -11.24 -35.27 -9.67
N GLU A 171 -11.82 -36.36 -9.19
CA GLU A 171 -12.74 -36.35 -8.05
C GLU A 171 -11.99 -36.47 -6.72
N LEU A 172 -12.51 -35.78 -5.71
CA LEU A 172 -12.11 -35.92 -4.31
C LEU A 172 -13.31 -35.79 -3.40
N GLN A 173 -13.11 -36.14 -2.13
CA GLN A 173 -14.13 -36.00 -1.10
C GLN A 173 -13.69 -34.91 -0.11
N ILE A 174 -14.56 -33.93 0.13
CA ILE A 174 -14.38 -32.91 1.17
C ILE A 174 -15.46 -33.13 2.24
N ASN A 175 -15.04 -33.44 3.47
CA ASN A 175 -15.94 -33.85 4.56
C ASN A 175 -16.90 -35.00 4.17
N GLY A 176 -16.47 -35.87 3.25
CA GLY A 176 -17.28 -36.98 2.74
C GLY A 176 -18.31 -36.62 1.67
N ALA A 177 -18.36 -35.35 1.24
CA ALA A 177 -19.14 -34.92 0.08
C ALA A 177 -18.27 -34.87 -1.19
N PRO A 178 -18.83 -35.17 -2.38
CA PRO A 178 -18.08 -35.22 -3.62
C PRO A 178 -17.75 -33.81 -4.13
N PHE A 179 -16.51 -33.64 -4.58
CA PHE A 179 -15.98 -32.42 -5.22
C PHE A 179 -15.12 -32.80 -6.42
N VAL A 180 -14.77 -31.79 -7.23
CA VAL A 180 -13.89 -31.92 -8.38
C VAL A 180 -12.73 -30.93 -8.28
N VAL A 181 -11.53 -31.35 -8.65
CA VAL A 181 -10.36 -30.47 -8.71
C VAL A 181 -10.51 -29.47 -9.86
N ALA A 182 -10.50 -28.18 -9.52
CA ALA A 182 -10.51 -27.07 -10.46
C ALA A 182 -9.13 -26.83 -11.09
N GLY A 183 -8.09 -26.99 -10.27
CA GLY A 183 -6.70 -26.70 -10.59
C GLY A 183 -5.82 -26.79 -9.35
N VAL A 184 -4.52 -26.54 -9.55
CA VAL A 184 -3.51 -26.54 -8.48
C VAL A 184 -2.81 -25.18 -8.46
N ILE A 185 -2.60 -24.63 -7.27
CA ILE A 185 -1.95 -23.33 -7.06
C ILE A 185 -0.57 -23.46 -6.40
N GLU A 186 0.29 -22.47 -6.68
CA GLU A 186 1.52 -22.20 -5.96
C GLU A 186 1.27 -21.05 -4.99
N ARG A 187 1.44 -21.30 -3.68
CA ARG A 187 1.32 -20.26 -2.65
C ARG A 187 2.40 -19.20 -2.80
N GLU A 188 2.15 -18.01 -2.28
CA GLU A 188 3.06 -16.87 -2.35
C GLU A 188 4.41 -17.19 -1.69
N GLN A 189 5.48 -16.84 -2.39
CA GLN A 189 6.84 -17.22 -2.02
C GLN A 189 7.62 -16.11 -1.30
N ASP A 190 7.03 -14.94 -1.12
CA ASP A 190 7.65 -13.83 -0.39
C ASP A 190 7.82 -14.16 1.11
N PHE A 191 8.76 -13.48 1.75
CA PHE A 191 9.14 -13.81 3.13
C PHE A 191 8.00 -13.57 4.13
N ALA A 192 7.12 -12.59 3.87
CA ALA A 192 6.07 -12.21 4.79
C ALA A 192 4.90 -13.19 4.72
N SER A 193 4.48 -13.57 3.50
CA SER A 193 3.45 -14.58 3.30
C SER A 193 3.88 -15.95 3.83
N LYS A 194 5.12 -16.38 3.55
CA LYS A 194 5.70 -17.62 4.12
C LYS A 194 5.69 -17.65 5.64
N LYS A 195 5.94 -16.51 6.28
CA LYS A 195 5.96 -16.40 7.74
C LYS A 195 4.55 -16.35 8.33
N ALA A 196 3.62 -15.69 7.65
CA ALA A 196 2.24 -15.52 8.10
C ALA A 196 1.39 -16.78 7.90
N TYR A 197 1.70 -17.57 6.87
CA TYR A 197 0.96 -18.78 6.56
C TYR A 197 1.54 -19.99 7.29
N THR A 198 0.88 -20.42 8.37
CA THR A 198 1.31 -21.55 9.21
C THR A 198 0.34 -22.73 9.20
N ALA A 199 -0.70 -22.68 8.35
CA ALA A 199 -1.78 -23.67 8.37
C ALA A 199 -1.41 -25.00 7.68
N GLY A 200 -0.24 -25.07 7.02
CA GLY A 200 0.18 -26.25 6.28
C GLY A 200 -0.61 -26.43 4.99
N MET A 201 -1.00 -27.65 4.65
CA MET A 201 -1.81 -27.92 3.46
C MET A 201 -3.18 -27.23 3.54
N GLY A 202 -3.67 -26.81 2.38
CA GLY A 202 -4.94 -26.13 2.24
C GLY A 202 -5.48 -26.12 0.83
N LEU A 203 -6.72 -25.64 0.74
CA LEU A 203 -7.47 -25.54 -0.51
C LEU A 203 -8.30 -24.26 -0.54
N TYR A 204 -8.72 -23.87 -1.74
CA TYR A 204 -9.73 -22.85 -1.96
C TYR A 204 -10.99 -23.50 -2.50
N MET A 205 -12.15 -23.09 -1.99
CA MET A 205 -13.46 -23.57 -2.42
C MET A 205 -14.47 -22.43 -2.44
N SER A 206 -15.61 -22.61 -3.09
CA SER A 206 -16.66 -21.60 -3.07
C SER A 206 -17.23 -21.43 -1.65
N PHE A 207 -17.59 -20.20 -1.28
CA PHE A 207 -18.29 -19.93 -0.03
C PHE A 207 -19.62 -20.69 0.03
N ASP A 208 -20.36 -20.78 -1.08
CA ASP A 208 -21.61 -21.53 -1.16
C ASP A 208 -21.43 -23.01 -0.78
N ALA A 209 -20.40 -23.67 -1.33
CA ALA A 209 -20.12 -25.06 -1.00
C ALA A 209 -19.63 -25.23 0.44
N TYR A 210 -18.85 -24.29 0.97
CA TYR A 210 -18.41 -24.34 2.36
C TYR A 210 -19.59 -24.15 3.33
N ALA A 211 -20.49 -23.21 3.04
CA ALA A 211 -21.69 -22.98 3.84
C ALA A 211 -22.67 -24.16 3.80
N ALA A 212 -22.67 -24.94 2.72
CA ALA A 212 -23.42 -26.20 2.66
C ALA A 212 -22.80 -27.32 3.53
N LEU A 213 -21.50 -27.23 3.86
CA LEU A 213 -20.80 -28.19 4.73
C LEU A 213 -20.77 -27.77 6.20
N GLU A 214 -20.85 -26.47 6.49
CA GLU A 214 -20.70 -25.89 7.82
C GLU A 214 -21.83 -24.89 8.10
N GLU A 215 -22.79 -25.29 8.97
CA GLU A 215 -23.97 -24.47 9.28
C GLU A 215 -23.63 -23.12 9.91
N THR A 216 -22.47 -23.02 10.60
CA THR A 216 -22.00 -21.80 11.25
C THR A 216 -21.11 -20.94 10.35
N ALA A 217 -21.04 -21.27 9.05
CA ALA A 217 -20.25 -20.51 8.09
C ALA A 217 -20.74 -19.06 8.00
N GLY A 218 -19.80 -18.14 8.07
CA GLY A 218 -20.05 -16.71 7.93
C GLY A 218 -18.80 -16.03 7.42
N ILE A 219 -19.00 -14.94 6.70
CA ILE A 219 -17.94 -14.14 6.09
C ILE A 219 -17.30 -13.28 7.18
N ASN A 220 -15.98 -13.36 7.29
CA ASN A 220 -15.19 -12.57 8.23
C ASN A 220 -14.17 -11.65 7.54
N CYS A 221 -14.02 -11.75 6.22
CA CYS A 221 -13.18 -10.88 5.41
C CYS A 221 -13.96 -10.47 4.17
N TYR A 222 -14.07 -9.17 3.95
CA TYR A 222 -14.65 -8.57 2.75
C TYR A 222 -13.66 -7.57 2.16
N GLU A 223 -13.46 -7.57 0.86
CA GLU A 223 -12.50 -6.72 0.16
C GLU A 223 -13.20 -6.00 -0.98
N LEU A 224 -12.80 -4.75 -1.23
CA LEU A 224 -13.43 -3.87 -2.20
C LEU A 224 -12.36 -3.08 -2.94
N VAL A 225 -12.45 -3.03 -4.26
CA VAL A 225 -11.84 -2.00 -5.08
C VAL A 225 -12.98 -1.18 -5.67
N MET A 226 -12.94 0.13 -5.51
CA MET A 226 -14.02 1.02 -5.93
C MET A 226 -13.45 2.33 -6.46
N ALA A 227 -14.13 2.90 -7.46
CA ALA A 227 -13.82 4.21 -8.00
C ALA A 227 -13.79 5.27 -6.90
N GLU A 228 -12.79 6.14 -6.96
CA GLU A 228 -12.49 7.19 -5.98
C GLU A 228 -12.57 8.56 -6.68
N PRO A 229 -13.79 9.11 -6.91
CA PRO A 229 -13.94 10.41 -7.57
C PRO A 229 -13.39 11.57 -6.71
N VAL A 230 -13.37 11.41 -5.39
CA VAL A 230 -12.78 12.34 -4.42
C VAL A 230 -12.09 11.57 -3.30
N ASP A 231 -11.04 12.15 -2.73
CA ASP A 231 -10.26 11.52 -1.66
C ASP A 231 -11.12 11.16 -0.43
N GLY A 232 -11.03 9.90 0.00
CA GLY A 232 -11.76 9.35 1.14
C GLY A 232 -13.18 8.88 0.82
N PHE A 233 -13.62 8.91 -0.43
CA PHE A 233 -14.96 8.50 -0.86
C PHE A 233 -15.26 7.05 -0.52
N ALA A 234 -14.45 6.09 -0.97
CA ALA A 234 -14.71 4.67 -0.71
C ALA A 234 -14.62 4.35 0.79
N LEU A 235 -13.62 4.90 1.49
CA LEU A 235 -13.41 4.64 2.91
C LEU A 235 -14.55 5.19 3.79
N SER A 236 -15.00 6.42 3.52
CA SER A 236 -16.12 7.02 4.26
C SER A 236 -17.41 6.25 4.02
N PHE A 237 -17.67 5.86 2.77
CA PHE A 237 -18.82 5.06 2.41
C PHE A 237 -18.82 3.68 3.09
N ALA A 238 -17.68 2.96 3.06
CA ALA A 238 -17.56 1.66 3.72
C ALA A 238 -17.78 1.78 5.24
N LYS A 239 -17.23 2.80 5.90
CA LYS A 239 -17.47 3.05 7.33
C LYS A 239 -18.93 3.35 7.67
N GLU A 240 -19.66 3.94 6.74
CA GLU A 240 -21.07 4.29 6.95
C GLU A 240 -22.03 3.13 6.68
N LYS A 241 -21.78 2.36 5.61
CA LYS A 241 -22.74 1.39 5.07
C LYS A 241 -22.35 -0.07 5.24
N PHE A 242 -21.06 -0.38 5.39
CA PHE A 242 -20.64 -1.77 5.58
C PHE A 242 -20.94 -2.20 7.03
N PRO A 243 -21.59 -3.36 7.26
CA PRO A 243 -21.91 -3.85 8.59
C PRO A 243 -20.66 -4.40 9.31
N ILE A 244 -19.70 -3.51 9.63
CA ILE A 244 -18.39 -3.87 10.19
C ILE A 244 -18.46 -4.30 11.67
N GLY A 245 -19.46 -3.81 12.41
CA GLY A 245 -19.57 -4.07 13.85
C GLY A 245 -18.34 -3.59 14.62
N GLN A 246 -17.77 -4.45 15.47
CA GLN A 246 -16.50 -4.19 16.18
C GLN A 246 -15.23 -4.55 15.36
N GLY A 247 -15.38 -4.70 14.04
CA GLY A 247 -14.29 -5.05 13.13
C GLY A 247 -13.35 -3.89 12.78
N GLU A 248 -12.45 -4.15 11.82
CA GLU A 248 -11.51 -3.16 11.29
C GLU A 248 -11.71 -2.96 9.78
N ILE A 249 -11.79 -1.70 9.34
CA ILE A 249 -11.68 -1.33 7.92
C ILE A 249 -10.31 -0.73 7.68
N ILE A 250 -9.55 -1.33 6.77
CA ILE A 250 -8.22 -0.91 6.36
C ILE A 250 -8.30 -0.37 4.92
N GLN A 251 -7.62 0.74 4.66
CA GLN A 251 -7.42 1.27 3.32
C GLN A 251 -6.05 0.83 2.78
N ASN A 252 -6.06 -0.11 1.83
CA ASN A 252 -4.85 -0.74 1.32
C ASN A 252 -4.08 0.17 0.34
N SER A 253 -4.77 0.95 -0.49
CA SER A 253 -4.12 1.84 -1.48
C SER A 253 -3.15 2.85 -0.84
N GLY A 254 -3.53 3.42 0.30
CA GLY A 254 -2.70 4.39 1.04
C GLY A 254 -1.78 3.75 2.07
N ARG A 255 -1.82 2.43 2.26
CA ARG A 255 -1.23 1.70 3.39
C ARG A 255 0.25 2.01 3.59
N PHE A 256 1.01 1.90 2.50
CA PHE A 256 2.45 2.13 2.51
C PHE A 256 2.83 3.57 2.19
N SER A 257 1.93 4.55 2.23
CA SER A 257 2.30 5.97 2.03
C SER A 257 3.27 6.46 3.11
N PHE A 258 4.10 7.45 2.79
CA PHE A 258 5.07 8.01 3.75
C PHE A 258 4.37 8.53 5.02
N GLU A 259 3.24 9.21 4.89
CA GLU A 259 2.47 9.72 6.03
C GLU A 259 1.99 8.59 6.94
N ASN A 260 1.44 7.50 6.38
CA ASN A 260 0.97 6.37 7.17
C ASN A 260 2.11 5.62 7.85
N ARG A 261 3.26 5.48 7.19
CA ARG A 261 4.47 4.91 7.82
C ARG A 261 4.97 5.76 8.99
N VAL A 262 4.96 7.08 8.86
CA VAL A 262 5.35 7.99 9.96
C VAL A 262 4.32 7.93 11.10
N LYS A 263 3.03 7.93 10.80
CA LYS A 263 1.97 7.71 11.81
C LYS A 263 2.16 6.38 12.54
N LEU A 264 2.60 5.35 11.83
CA LEU A 264 2.83 4.03 12.39
C LEU A 264 3.94 4.01 13.45
N LEU A 265 5.01 4.80 13.25
CA LEU A 265 6.07 4.95 14.25
C LEU A 265 5.54 5.48 15.59
N GLY A 266 4.54 6.35 15.56
CA GLY A 266 3.87 6.86 16.77
C GLY A 266 3.01 5.83 17.49
N LYS A 267 2.67 4.71 16.84
CA LYS A 267 1.86 3.63 17.41
C LYS A 267 2.69 2.48 18.01
N PHE A 268 3.99 2.68 18.22
CA PHE A 268 4.86 1.66 18.83
C PHE A 268 4.28 1.13 20.15
N GLY A 269 4.26 -0.20 20.33
CA GLY A 269 3.63 -0.88 21.47
C GLY A 269 2.10 -0.97 21.40
N SER A 270 1.40 0.11 21.05
CA SER A 270 -0.06 0.07 20.91
C SER A 270 -0.54 -0.75 19.71
N ARG A 271 0.23 -0.79 18.61
CA ARG A 271 -0.10 -1.57 17.40
C ARG A 271 -0.19 -3.08 17.67
N SER A 272 0.61 -3.60 18.61
CA SER A 272 0.59 -5.01 18.99
C SER A 272 -0.54 -5.37 19.96
N MET A 273 -1.30 -4.39 20.44
CA MET A 273 -2.45 -4.66 21.31
C MET A 273 -3.60 -5.22 20.47
N GLN A 274 -3.95 -6.48 20.70
CA GLN A 274 -5.13 -7.10 20.13
C GLN A 274 -6.35 -6.69 20.97
N THR A 275 -7.06 -5.67 20.51
CA THR A 275 -8.28 -5.17 21.16
C THR A 275 -9.55 -5.56 20.39
N LEU A 276 -9.37 -6.01 19.14
CA LEU A 276 -10.45 -6.44 18.26
C LEU A 276 -10.59 -7.95 18.34
N GLY A 277 -11.84 -8.45 18.35
CA GLY A 277 -12.17 -9.88 18.24
C GLY A 277 -11.95 -10.46 16.84
N VAL A 278 -11.02 -9.88 16.07
CA VAL A 278 -10.76 -10.16 14.66
C VAL A 278 -9.61 -11.15 14.53
N VAL A 279 -9.80 -12.20 13.73
CA VAL A 279 -8.72 -13.11 13.31
C VAL A 279 -8.31 -12.74 11.90
N TYR A 280 -7.13 -12.12 11.75
CA TYR A 280 -6.65 -11.70 10.45
C TYR A 280 -6.26 -12.90 9.59
N PRO A 281 -6.63 -12.91 8.29
CA PRO A 281 -6.12 -13.89 7.35
C PRO A 281 -4.61 -13.72 7.13
N TYR A 282 -3.95 -14.75 6.60
CA TYR A 282 -2.50 -14.76 6.49
C TYR A 282 -1.96 -13.60 5.62
N TRP A 283 -2.68 -13.22 4.55
CA TRP A 283 -2.27 -12.12 3.67
C TRP A 283 -2.29 -10.75 4.39
N GLU A 284 -3.21 -10.55 5.32
CA GLU A 284 -3.23 -9.35 6.15
C GLU A 284 -2.08 -9.37 7.16
N ASN A 285 -1.82 -10.51 7.81
CA ASN A 285 -0.67 -10.66 8.69
C ASN A 285 0.66 -10.44 7.96
N ALA A 286 0.77 -10.90 6.70
CA ALA A 286 1.92 -10.62 5.83
C ALA A 286 2.06 -9.12 5.57
N ALA A 287 0.97 -8.43 5.23
CA ALA A 287 0.96 -6.99 5.01
C ALA A 287 1.33 -6.19 6.26
N ARG A 288 0.84 -6.58 7.44
CA ARG A 288 1.23 -5.96 8.73
C ARG A 288 2.70 -6.16 9.04
N CYS A 289 3.26 -7.33 8.72
CA CYS A 289 4.69 -7.60 8.86
C CYS A 289 5.53 -6.68 7.96
N VAL A 290 5.11 -6.52 6.69
CA VAL A 290 5.79 -5.60 5.76
C VAL A 290 5.66 -4.14 6.21
N GLU A 291 4.51 -3.72 6.74
CA GLU A 291 4.35 -2.38 7.32
C GLU A 291 5.33 -2.12 8.46
N ASP A 292 5.56 -3.08 9.34
CA ASP A 292 6.50 -2.94 10.47
C ASP A 292 7.94 -2.76 9.98
N TRP A 293 8.35 -3.55 8.98
CA TRP A 293 9.66 -3.38 8.31
C TRP A 293 9.77 -2.03 7.61
N CYS A 294 8.72 -1.62 6.90
CA CYS A 294 8.66 -0.34 6.21
C CYS A 294 8.71 0.85 7.19
N ALA A 295 8.08 0.73 8.36
CA ALA A 295 8.17 1.71 9.43
C ALA A 295 9.60 1.77 10.00
N LEU A 296 10.22 0.63 10.29
CA LEU A 296 11.61 0.57 10.76
C LEU A 296 12.57 1.24 9.76
N PHE A 297 12.48 0.93 8.47
CA PHE A 297 13.31 1.58 7.45
C PHE A 297 13.00 3.07 7.32
N THR A 298 11.74 3.48 7.46
CA THR A 298 11.39 4.91 7.49
C THR A 298 12.05 5.60 8.69
N PHE A 299 12.04 4.99 9.88
CA PHE A 299 12.72 5.51 11.06
C PHE A 299 14.23 5.62 10.85
N LEU A 300 14.88 4.57 10.32
CA LEU A 300 16.31 4.58 10.02
C LEU A 300 16.67 5.63 8.97
N ALA A 301 15.83 5.82 7.95
CA ALA A 301 16.00 6.86 6.95
C ALA A 301 15.92 8.26 7.57
N LEU A 302 14.90 8.51 8.40
CA LEU A 302 14.74 9.78 9.11
C LEU A 302 15.95 10.05 10.01
N PHE A 303 16.38 9.05 10.79
CA PHE A 303 17.54 9.17 11.67
C PHE A 303 18.84 9.47 10.89
N ALA A 304 19.10 8.73 9.81
CA ALA A 304 20.26 8.96 8.95
C ALA A 304 20.23 10.33 8.25
N SER A 305 19.03 10.85 7.95
CA SER A 305 18.85 12.14 7.27
C SER A 305 19.13 13.37 8.16
N VAL A 306 19.13 13.22 9.50
CA VAL A 306 19.27 14.36 10.43
C VAL A 306 20.53 15.17 10.17
N LEU A 307 21.71 14.52 10.11
CA LEU A 307 22.98 15.23 9.95
C LEU A 307 23.12 15.88 8.56
N PRO A 308 22.82 15.19 7.44
CA PRO A 308 22.77 15.81 6.11
C PRO A 308 21.84 17.03 6.05
N VAL A 309 20.62 16.92 6.56
CA VAL A 309 19.62 17.99 6.53
C VAL A 309 20.09 19.21 7.33
N VAL A 310 20.59 19.01 8.55
CA VAL A 310 21.13 20.10 9.37
C VAL A 310 22.33 20.76 8.69
N THR A 311 23.20 19.97 8.05
CA THR A 311 24.36 20.50 7.31
C THR A 311 23.92 21.37 6.13
N VAL A 312 22.96 20.90 5.33
CA VAL A 312 22.38 21.66 4.21
C VAL A 312 21.71 22.94 4.72
N ALA A 313 20.93 22.87 5.80
CA ALA A 313 20.29 24.05 6.39
C ALA A 313 21.31 25.10 6.85
N VAL A 314 22.37 24.68 7.56
CA VAL A 314 23.44 25.58 8.01
C VAL A 314 24.19 26.20 6.83
N ILE A 315 24.49 25.41 5.79
CA ILE A 315 25.14 25.91 4.58
C ILE A 315 24.23 26.93 3.88
N THR A 316 22.95 26.62 3.73
CA THR A 316 21.94 27.49 3.11
C THR A 316 21.82 28.82 3.85
N VAL A 317 21.65 28.80 5.18
CA VAL A 317 21.61 30.01 6.00
C VAL A 317 22.89 30.84 5.87
N ARG A 318 24.07 30.18 5.83
CA ARG A 318 25.34 30.89 5.62
C ARG A 318 25.42 31.54 4.24
N TYR A 319 24.95 30.88 3.19
CA TYR A 319 24.91 31.46 1.85
C TYR A 319 23.92 32.62 1.76
N ILE A 320 22.73 32.50 2.35
CA ILE A 320 21.73 33.57 2.40
C ILE A 320 22.30 34.79 3.16
N ARG A 321 22.93 34.59 4.32
CA ARG A 321 23.56 35.67 5.09
C ARG A 321 24.71 36.33 4.32
N ARG A 322 25.59 35.54 3.68
CA ARG A 322 26.66 36.09 2.83
C ARG A 322 26.12 36.85 1.63
N GLY A 323 25.06 36.35 0.99
CA GLY A 323 24.38 37.04 -0.10
C GLY A 323 23.79 38.37 0.34
N LYS A 324 23.10 38.39 1.49
CA LYS A 324 22.57 39.62 2.09
C LYS A 324 23.68 40.62 2.40
N ASN A 325 24.75 40.20 3.08
CA ASN A 325 25.89 41.06 3.38
C ASN A 325 26.55 41.58 2.10
N LYS A 326 26.71 40.75 1.06
CA LYS A 326 27.26 41.19 -0.23
C LYS A 326 26.37 42.22 -0.93
N VAL A 327 25.05 42.10 -0.80
CA VAL A 327 24.11 43.10 -1.31
C VAL A 327 24.21 44.41 -0.51
N GLU A 328 24.29 44.33 0.82
CA GLU A 328 24.37 45.49 1.72
C GLU A 328 25.71 46.21 1.70
N GLU A 329 26.82 45.49 1.59
CA GLU A 329 28.19 46.02 1.69
C GLU A 329 28.78 46.41 0.31
N ASP A 330 28.49 45.66 -0.77
CA ASP A 330 29.12 45.94 -2.08
C ASP A 330 28.16 46.61 -3.08
N LEU A 331 26.92 46.11 -3.18
CA LEU A 331 25.98 46.55 -4.23
C LEU A 331 25.24 47.84 -3.86
N LEU A 332 24.71 47.95 -2.64
CA LEU A 332 23.97 49.13 -2.21
C LEU A 332 24.83 50.41 -2.18
N PRO A 333 26.08 50.40 -1.68
CA PRO A 333 26.95 51.57 -1.72
C PRO A 333 27.37 51.92 -3.16
N SER A 334 27.76 50.93 -3.98
CA SER A 334 28.18 51.21 -5.36
C SER A 334 27.04 51.74 -6.24
N LEU A 335 25.78 51.35 -5.99
CA LEU A 335 24.61 51.94 -6.65
C LEU A 335 24.33 53.37 -6.17
N LYS A 336 24.49 53.65 -4.87
CA LYS A 336 24.39 55.01 -4.34
C LYS A 336 25.48 55.92 -4.89
N ASP A 337 26.71 55.44 -4.99
CA ASP A 337 27.84 56.21 -5.52
C ASP A 337 27.64 56.51 -7.01
N ARG A 338 27.23 55.51 -7.81
CA ARG A 338 26.92 55.70 -9.23
C ARG A 338 25.76 56.68 -9.47
N THR A 339 24.74 56.64 -8.63
CA THR A 339 23.61 57.58 -8.73
C THR A 339 24.01 59.00 -8.31
N GLN A 340 24.81 59.15 -7.26
CA GLN A 340 25.37 60.45 -6.87
C GLN A 340 26.31 61.02 -7.93
N GLU A 341 27.17 60.20 -8.53
CA GLU A 341 28.03 60.60 -9.66
C GLU A 341 27.21 61.03 -10.88
N ALA A 342 26.17 60.28 -11.24
CA ALA A 342 25.27 60.65 -12.34
C ALA A 342 24.55 61.99 -12.08
N ILE A 343 24.14 62.24 -10.84
CA ILE A 343 23.55 63.52 -10.42
C ILE A 343 24.59 64.65 -10.50
N ARG A 344 25.82 64.45 -10.00
CA ARG A 344 26.92 65.44 -10.11
C ARG A 344 27.27 65.76 -11.55
N VAL A 345 27.36 64.76 -12.43
CA VAL A 345 27.64 64.96 -13.87
C VAL A 345 26.51 65.75 -14.53
N ARG A 346 25.24 65.47 -14.19
CA ARG A 346 24.10 66.26 -14.66
C ARG A 346 24.14 67.70 -14.15
N GLN A 347 24.49 67.93 -12.89
CA GLN A 347 24.63 69.26 -12.32
C GLN A 347 25.80 70.04 -12.94
N ARG A 348 26.96 69.39 -13.14
CA ARG A 348 28.12 69.97 -13.82
C ARG A 348 27.79 70.36 -15.27
N ARG A 349 27.15 69.47 -16.04
CA ARG A 349 26.66 69.79 -17.40
C ARG A 349 25.67 70.95 -17.42
N ARG A 350 24.81 71.07 -16.41
CA ARG A 350 23.88 72.21 -16.26
C ARG A 350 24.62 73.50 -15.90
N TRP A 351 25.68 73.43 -15.10
CA TRP A 351 26.50 74.57 -14.71
C TRP A 351 27.39 75.05 -15.86
N GLU A 352 28.04 74.14 -16.59
CA GLU A 352 28.80 74.42 -17.82
C GLU A 352 27.91 75.05 -18.91
N LYS A 353 26.67 74.57 -19.09
CA LYS A 353 25.70 75.24 -19.97
C LYS A 353 25.31 76.66 -19.52
N LYS A 354 25.44 76.98 -18.23
CA LYS A 354 25.12 78.30 -17.68
C LYS A 354 26.31 79.26 -17.62
N HIS A 355 27.54 78.76 -17.53
CA HIS A 355 28.75 79.58 -17.30
C HIS A 355 29.87 79.38 -18.33
N GLY A 356 29.80 78.37 -19.20
CA GLY A 356 30.78 78.10 -20.26
C GLY A 356 30.53 78.86 -21.57
N MET A 357 29.75 79.94 -21.53
CA MET A 357 29.56 80.87 -22.65
C MET A 357 30.35 82.15 -22.37
N HIS A 358 31.67 82.04 -22.18
CA HIS A 358 32.60 83.17 -22.26
C HIS A 358 34.03 82.62 -22.42
N GLU A 359 34.47 82.48 -23.66
CA GLU A 359 35.85 82.67 -24.12
C GLU A 359 35.76 82.78 -25.66
N GLU A 360 35.68 84.04 -26.11
CA GLU A 360 36.20 84.50 -27.42
C GLU A 360 37.71 84.74 -27.27
#